data_AF-A0A6B3NK49-F1
#
_entry.id   AF-A0A6B3NK49-F1
#
_cell.length_a   1.000
_cell.length_b   1.000
_cell.length_c   1.000
_cell.angle_alpha   90.00
_cell.angle_beta   90.00
_cell.angle_gamma   90.00
#
_symmetry.space_group_name_H-M   'P 1'
#
loop_
_entity.id
_entity.type
_entity.pdbx_description
1 polymer ?
#
loop_
_entity_poly.entity_id
_entity_poly.type
_entity_poly.pdbx_seq_one_letter_code
_entity_poly.pdbx_strand_id
1 'polypeptide(L)'
;STFQNLDSSEISLTDVSHYFDSDPTKIVASLREDGKTPASYIADTTTANAQVRTLSETVRLDARTKLLNPKWYEGMLNHGYEGVRELSKRLVNTMGWSATAGAVDNWVYEDVNTTFIEDEAMRQRLMNLNPHSFRKVVSTLLEVNGRGYWETSESNLDRLRQLYQDVEDRIEGIE
;
A
#
# COMPACT_ATOMS: atom_id res chain seq x y z
N SER A 1 18.20 16.85 1.08
CA SER A 1 16.77 16.48 0.97
C SER A 1 16.56 15.71 -0.32
N THR A 2 15.46 14.99 -0.45
CA THR A 2 14.97 14.44 -1.73
C THR A 2 13.68 15.16 -2.12
N PHE A 3 13.37 15.20 -3.42
CA PHE A 3 12.26 15.98 -3.95
C PHE A 3 11.75 15.39 -5.26
N GLN A 4 10.42 15.27 -5.40
CA GLN A 4 9.76 14.91 -6.66
C GLN A 4 8.52 15.81 -6.87
N ASN A 5 8.10 15.99 -8.12
CA ASN A 5 6.83 16.64 -8.46
C ASN A 5 5.77 15.57 -8.71
N LEU A 6 4.55 15.80 -8.24
CA LEU A 6 3.39 14.96 -8.56
C LEU A 6 2.88 15.31 -9.96
N ASP A 7 2.67 14.31 -10.81
CA ASP A 7 2.29 14.52 -12.22
C ASP A 7 0.84 14.99 -12.34
N SER A 8 -0.08 14.34 -11.63
CA SER A 8 -1.49 14.69 -11.63
C SER A 8 -2.20 14.21 -10.36
N SER A 9 -3.42 14.68 -10.13
CA SER A 9 -4.26 14.16 -9.04
C SER A 9 -4.74 12.72 -9.32
N GLU A 10 -4.83 12.35 -10.60
CA GLU A 10 -5.23 11.02 -11.07
C GLU A 10 -4.10 9.99 -10.96
N ILE A 11 -2.84 10.42 -11.14
CA ILE A 11 -1.63 9.61 -11.01
C ILE A 11 -0.82 10.15 -9.82
N SER A 12 -1.12 9.61 -8.64
CA SER A 12 -0.41 9.89 -7.41
C SER A 12 0.60 8.78 -7.08
N LEU A 13 1.27 8.93 -5.94
CA LEU A 13 2.40 8.12 -5.49
C LEU A 13 2.10 6.63 -5.37
N THR A 14 0.84 6.25 -5.13
CA THR A 14 0.43 4.85 -4.95
C THR A 14 -0.24 4.25 -6.19
N ASP A 15 -0.47 5.03 -7.26
CA ASP A 15 -1.09 4.54 -8.49
C ASP A 15 -0.09 3.86 -9.44
N VAL A 16 1.19 4.20 -9.31
CA VAL A 16 2.29 3.82 -10.19
C VAL A 16 3.58 3.57 -9.40
N SER A 17 4.50 2.77 -9.95
CA SER A 17 5.73 2.40 -9.24
C SER A 17 6.89 3.38 -9.44
N HIS A 18 6.92 4.08 -10.59
CA HIS A 18 8.11 4.81 -11.03
C HIS A 18 8.60 5.88 -10.04
N TYR A 19 7.69 6.45 -9.23
CA TYR A 19 8.04 7.40 -8.18
C TYR A 19 8.90 6.78 -7.08
N PHE A 20 8.52 5.60 -6.57
CA PHE A 20 9.34 4.94 -5.56
C PHE A 20 10.54 4.24 -6.18
N ASP A 21 10.45 3.76 -7.42
CA ASP A 21 11.58 3.17 -8.16
C ASP A 21 12.75 4.16 -8.30
N SER A 22 12.43 5.46 -8.38
CA SER A 22 13.41 6.54 -8.50
C SER A 22 13.68 7.27 -7.18
N ASP A 23 13.06 6.87 -6.06
CA ASP A 23 13.25 7.56 -4.77
C ASP A 23 14.62 7.23 -4.16
N PRO A 24 15.49 8.24 -3.94
CA PRO A 24 16.82 7.99 -3.42
C PRO A 24 16.90 8.16 -1.90
N THR A 25 15.77 8.23 -1.17
CA THR A 25 15.77 8.68 0.25
C THR A 25 16.65 7.82 1.14
N LYS A 26 16.44 6.49 1.19
CA LYS A 26 17.31 5.60 1.97
C LYS A 26 18.69 5.40 1.35
N ILE A 27 18.82 5.50 0.02
CA ILE A 27 20.13 5.41 -0.65
C ILE A 27 21.02 6.58 -0.21
N VAL A 28 20.48 7.79 -0.19
CA VAL A 28 21.19 8.98 0.30
C VAL A 28 21.54 8.81 1.78
N ALA A 29 20.64 8.26 2.60
CA ALA A 29 20.91 7.99 4.01
C ALA A 29 22.11 7.03 4.19
N SER A 30 22.16 5.94 3.42
CA SER A 30 23.23 4.93 3.52
C SER A 30 24.59 5.40 3.01
N LEU A 31 24.61 6.37 2.09
CA LEU A 31 25.83 6.95 1.53
C LEU A 31 26.41 8.08 2.38
N ARG A 32 25.66 8.62 3.34
CA ARG A 32 26.12 9.69 4.22
C ARG A 32 26.96 9.13 5.36
N GLU A 33 28.06 9.80 5.68
CA GLU A 33 28.91 9.45 6.83
C GLU A 33 28.16 9.52 8.17
N ASP A 34 27.18 10.42 8.30
CA ASP A 34 26.37 10.59 9.50
C ASP A 34 25.14 9.67 9.55
N GLY A 35 24.88 8.88 8.51
CA GLY A 35 23.74 7.97 8.39
C GLY A 35 22.37 8.66 8.43
N LYS A 36 22.30 10.00 8.38
CA LYS A 36 21.04 10.73 8.58
C LYS A 36 20.15 10.65 7.35
N THR A 37 18.92 10.19 7.55
CA THR A 37 17.88 10.23 6.51
C THR A 37 17.61 11.67 6.07
N PRO A 38 17.68 11.98 4.77
CA PRO A 38 17.33 13.30 4.28
C PRO A 38 15.83 13.56 4.45
N ALA A 39 15.44 14.82 4.67
CA ALA A 39 14.03 15.20 4.53
C ALA A 39 13.57 14.98 3.07
N SER A 40 12.38 14.40 2.89
CA SER A 40 11.81 14.04 1.59
C SER A 40 10.51 14.81 1.36
N TYR A 41 10.38 15.44 0.20
CA TYR A 41 9.25 16.31 -0.13
C TYR A 41 8.64 15.98 -1.48
N ILE A 42 7.35 16.28 -1.63
CA ILE A 42 6.58 16.18 -2.86
C ILE A 42 5.93 17.53 -3.11
N ALA A 43 6.16 18.10 -4.29
CA ALA A 43 5.41 19.25 -4.75
C ALA A 43 4.19 18.80 -5.55
N ASP A 44 3.04 19.33 -5.19
CA ASP A 44 1.75 19.12 -5.82
C ASP A 44 1.31 20.45 -6.43
N THR A 45 1.42 20.54 -7.75
CA THR A 45 1.00 21.68 -8.56
C THR A 45 -0.25 21.36 -9.38
N THR A 46 -1.02 20.33 -8.98
CA THR A 46 -2.20 19.86 -9.71
C THR A 46 -3.38 20.83 -9.64
N THR A 47 -3.33 21.78 -8.69
CA THR A 47 -4.29 22.87 -8.55
C THR A 47 -3.58 24.22 -8.61
N ALA A 48 -4.36 25.31 -8.77
CA ALA A 48 -3.81 26.67 -8.73
C ALA A 48 -3.12 27.02 -7.39
N ASN A 49 -3.43 26.29 -6.32
CA ASN A 49 -2.76 26.43 -5.03
C ASN A 49 -1.68 25.37 -4.90
N ALA A 50 -0.48 25.68 -5.39
CA ALA A 50 0.68 24.78 -5.28
C ALA A 50 1.01 24.48 -3.81
N GLN A 51 1.26 23.21 -3.50
CA GLN A 51 1.58 22.75 -2.15
C GLN A 51 2.88 21.96 -2.17
N VAL A 52 3.73 22.17 -1.16
CA VAL A 52 4.89 21.30 -0.90
C VAL A 52 4.62 20.58 0.41
N ARG A 53 4.51 19.25 0.33
CA ARG A 53 4.28 18.37 1.47
C ARG A 53 5.49 17.48 1.70
N THR A 54 5.66 16.96 2.90
CA THR A 54 6.57 15.84 3.12
C THR A 54 6.07 14.61 2.38
N LEU A 55 6.97 13.70 2.02
CA LEU A 55 6.60 12.43 1.39
C LEU A 55 5.57 11.66 2.23
N SER A 56 5.77 11.56 3.54
CA SER A 56 4.83 10.90 4.45
C SER A 56 3.46 11.57 4.49
N GLU A 57 3.37 12.90 4.44
CA GLU A 57 2.07 13.59 4.32
C GLU A 57 1.33 13.21 3.04
N THR A 58 2.04 13.12 1.91
CA THR A 58 1.44 12.73 0.63
C THR A 58 1.02 11.26 0.63
N VAL A 59 1.82 10.35 1.19
CA VAL A 59 1.44 8.93 1.37
C VAL A 59 0.19 8.80 2.25
N ARG A 60 0.10 9.55 3.35
CA ARG A 60 -1.10 9.57 4.20
C ARG A 60 -2.32 10.11 3.46
N LEU A 61 -2.15 11.14 2.64
CA LEU A 61 -3.24 11.69 1.83
C LEU A 61 -3.74 10.66 0.80
N ASP A 62 -2.82 9.98 0.12
CA ASP A 62 -3.14 8.89 -0.81
C ASP A 62 -3.91 7.76 -0.13
N ALA A 63 -3.44 7.30 1.03
CA ALA A 63 -4.10 6.26 1.80
C ALA A 63 -5.56 6.65 2.12
N ARG A 64 -5.79 7.88 2.62
CA ARG A 64 -7.12 8.37 3.03
C ARG A 64 -8.05 8.69 1.88
N THR A 65 -7.53 9.01 0.70
CA THR A 65 -8.35 9.42 -0.45
C THR A 65 -8.60 8.27 -1.42
N LYS A 66 -7.78 7.21 -1.36
CA LYS A 66 -7.83 6.04 -2.25
C LYS A 66 -7.99 4.75 -1.47
N LEU A 67 -6.89 4.09 -1.09
CA LEU A 67 -6.89 2.72 -0.58
C LEU A 67 -7.85 2.51 0.59
N LEU A 68 -7.95 3.47 1.51
CA LEU A 68 -8.80 3.42 2.70
C LEU A 68 -10.04 4.33 2.61
N ASN A 69 -10.36 4.83 1.41
CA ASN A 69 -11.56 5.60 1.16
C ASN A 69 -12.69 4.67 0.70
N PRO A 70 -13.80 4.54 1.47
CA PRO A 70 -14.94 3.71 1.07
C PRO A 70 -15.49 4.02 -0.31
N LYS A 71 -15.55 5.31 -0.68
CA LYS A 71 -16.04 5.68 -2.02
C LYS A 71 -15.14 5.17 -3.12
N TRP A 72 -13.83 5.12 -2.87
CA TRP A 72 -12.86 4.65 -3.86
C TRP A 72 -12.87 3.13 -3.96
N TYR A 73 -12.67 2.42 -2.85
CA TYR A 73 -12.58 0.95 -2.92
C TYR A 73 -13.92 0.33 -3.29
N GLU A 74 -15.07 0.84 -2.82
CA GLU A 74 -16.37 0.34 -3.30
C GLU A 74 -16.58 0.62 -4.78
N GLY A 75 -16.18 1.80 -5.25
CA GLY A 75 -16.20 2.14 -6.67
C GLY A 75 -15.39 1.16 -7.52
N MET A 76 -14.18 0.79 -7.06
CA MET A 76 -13.36 -0.22 -7.72
C MET A 76 -14.01 -1.60 -7.66
N LEU A 77 -14.48 -2.04 -6.50
CA LEU A 77 -15.04 -3.38 -6.30
C LEU A 77 -16.35 -3.60 -7.08
N ASN A 78 -17.07 -2.54 -7.47
CA ASN A 78 -18.19 -2.63 -8.42
C ASN A 78 -17.77 -3.10 -9.82
N HIS A 79 -16.48 -3.00 -10.17
CA HIS A 79 -15.90 -3.57 -11.39
C HIS A 79 -15.37 -5.01 -11.19
N GLY A 80 -15.68 -5.63 -10.04
CA GLY A 80 -15.39 -7.04 -9.78
C GLY A 80 -13.91 -7.39 -9.80
N TYR A 81 -13.52 -8.30 -10.69
CA TYR A 81 -12.17 -8.87 -10.77
C TYR A 81 -11.07 -7.79 -10.90
N GLU A 82 -11.27 -6.83 -11.81
CA GLU A 82 -10.32 -5.75 -12.07
C GLU A 82 -10.25 -4.76 -10.89
N GLY A 83 -11.35 -4.57 -10.16
CA GLY A 83 -11.38 -3.75 -8.97
C GLY A 83 -10.42 -4.23 -7.88
N VAL A 84 -10.41 -5.53 -7.63
CA VAL A 84 -9.48 -6.15 -6.66
C VAL A 84 -8.02 -6.04 -7.14
N ARG A 85 -7.79 -6.12 -8.46
CA ARG A 85 -6.44 -5.94 -9.05
C ARG A 85 -5.92 -4.53 -8.78
N GLU A 86 -6.76 -3.51 -8.95
CA GLU A 86 -6.39 -2.12 -8.69
C GLU A 86 -6.15 -1.84 -7.20
N LEU A 87 -6.93 -2.45 -6.30
CA LEU A 87 -6.71 -2.40 -4.85
C LEU A 87 -5.36 -3.02 -4.47
N SER A 88 -5.10 -4.24 -4.95
CA SER A 88 -3.84 -4.96 -4.69
C SER A 88 -2.63 -4.16 -5.20
N LYS A 89 -2.73 -3.56 -6.39
CA LYS A 89 -1.68 -2.71 -6.96
C LYS A 89 -1.33 -1.52 -6.06
N ARG A 90 -2.31 -0.82 -5.49
CA ARG A 90 -2.05 0.31 -4.56
C ARG A 90 -1.33 -0.16 -3.30
N LEU A 91 -1.71 -1.31 -2.74
CA LEU A 91 -1.04 -1.86 -1.56
C LEU A 91 0.42 -2.24 -1.85
N VAL A 92 0.69 -2.86 -3.00
CA VAL A 92 2.06 -3.18 -3.45
C VAL A 92 2.89 -1.91 -3.62
N ASN A 93 2.34 -0.87 -4.23
CA ASN A 93 3.05 0.40 -4.38
C ASN A 93 3.29 1.09 -3.03
N THR A 94 2.35 0.96 -2.08
CA THR A 94 2.53 1.44 -0.71
C THR A 94 3.70 0.71 -0.03
N MET A 95 3.85 -0.61 -0.19
CA MET A 95 5.04 -1.33 0.25
C MET A 95 6.34 -0.79 -0.37
N GLY A 96 6.34 -0.38 -1.64
CA GLY A 96 7.48 0.25 -2.30
C GLY A 96 8.02 1.46 -1.52
N TRP A 97 7.13 2.33 -1.03
CA TRP A 97 7.50 3.49 -0.23
C TRP A 97 8.08 3.16 1.15
N SER A 98 7.66 2.05 1.76
CA SER A 98 8.31 1.53 2.96
C SER A 98 9.73 1.08 2.66
N ALA A 99 9.94 0.41 1.52
CA ALA A 99 11.24 -0.08 1.13
C ALA A 99 12.23 1.04 0.80
N THR A 100 11.84 2.06 0.04
CA THR A 100 12.76 3.08 -0.49
C THR A 100 12.92 4.32 0.39
N ALA A 101 11.87 4.68 1.15
CA ALA A 101 11.88 5.88 1.99
C ALA A 101 11.55 5.61 3.47
N GLY A 102 10.86 4.51 3.78
CA GLY A 102 10.32 4.30 5.13
C GLY A 102 9.23 5.33 5.46
N ALA A 103 8.49 5.77 4.44
CA ALA A 103 7.58 6.91 4.54
C ALA A 103 6.12 6.52 4.85
N VAL A 104 5.84 5.23 5.00
CA VAL A 104 4.50 4.72 5.32
C VAL A 104 4.38 4.53 6.83
N ASP A 105 3.38 5.15 7.43
CA ASP A 105 3.09 4.96 8.85
C ASP A 105 2.45 3.59 9.11
N ASN A 106 2.72 3.00 10.28
CA ASN A 106 2.20 1.69 10.68
C ASN A 106 0.68 1.56 10.52
N TRP A 107 -0.06 2.63 10.84
CA TRP A 107 -1.53 2.65 10.79
C TRP A 107 -2.08 2.39 9.39
N VAL A 108 -1.34 2.72 8.32
CA VAL A 108 -1.80 2.49 6.95
C VAL A 108 -2.01 0.99 6.71
N TYR A 109 -1.05 0.16 7.12
CA TYR A 109 -1.15 -1.29 6.99
C TYR A 109 -2.17 -1.88 7.97
N GLU A 110 -2.24 -1.35 9.19
CA GLU A 110 -3.23 -1.78 10.18
C GLU A 110 -4.67 -1.55 9.72
N ASP A 111 -4.95 -0.38 9.14
CA ASP A 111 -6.28 -0.05 8.61
C ASP A 111 -6.60 -0.86 7.34
N VAL A 112 -5.59 -1.20 6.51
CA VAL A 112 -5.77 -2.12 5.36
C VAL A 112 -6.16 -3.50 5.86
N ASN A 113 -5.46 -4.03 6.87
CA ASN A 113 -5.82 -5.30 7.52
C ASN A 113 -7.24 -5.23 8.10
N THR A 114 -7.54 -4.20 8.89
CA THR A 114 -8.87 -4.00 9.49
C THR A 114 -9.98 -3.99 8.44
N THR A 115 -9.80 -3.21 7.37
CA THR A 115 -10.84 -2.99 6.36
C THR A 115 -11.04 -4.20 5.45
N PHE A 116 -9.96 -4.84 5.00
CA PHE A 116 -10.03 -5.84 3.93
C PHE A 116 -9.84 -7.28 4.39
N ILE A 117 -9.31 -7.48 5.59
CA ILE A 117 -8.98 -8.79 6.14
C ILE A 117 -9.82 -9.10 7.36
N GLU A 118 -9.93 -8.20 8.35
CA GLU A 118 -10.67 -8.47 9.58
C GLU A 118 -12.17 -8.54 9.39
N ASP A 119 -12.72 -7.67 8.53
CA ASP A 119 -14.10 -7.75 8.07
C ASP A 119 -14.28 -9.02 7.23
N GLU A 120 -14.96 -10.01 7.81
CA GLU A 120 -15.28 -11.28 7.15
C GLU A 120 -16.06 -11.07 5.85
N ALA A 121 -17.04 -10.16 5.83
CA ALA A 121 -17.85 -9.95 4.64
C ALA A 121 -17.00 -9.34 3.51
N MET A 122 -16.13 -8.39 3.84
CA MET A 122 -15.19 -7.82 2.87
C MET A 122 -14.19 -8.86 2.38
N ARG A 123 -13.55 -9.64 3.28
CA ARG A 123 -12.53 -10.62 2.86
C ARG A 123 -13.11 -11.68 1.92
N GLN A 124 -14.31 -12.19 2.23
CA GLN A 124 -15.00 -13.16 1.38
C GLN A 124 -15.36 -12.56 0.03
N ARG A 125 -15.83 -11.31 0.00
CA ARG A 125 -16.11 -10.59 -1.25
C ARG A 125 -14.84 -10.47 -2.10
N LEU A 126 -13.72 -10.03 -1.53
CA LEU A 126 -12.46 -9.90 -2.28
C LEU A 126 -11.96 -11.24 -2.82
N MET A 127 -11.96 -12.28 -1.98
CA MET A 127 -11.54 -13.63 -2.36
C MET A 127 -12.41 -14.20 -3.49
N ASN A 128 -13.72 -13.99 -3.44
CA ASN A 128 -14.65 -14.44 -4.48
C ASN A 128 -14.52 -13.66 -5.78
N LEU A 129 -14.29 -12.34 -5.71
CA LEU A 129 -14.14 -11.50 -6.89
C LEU A 129 -12.84 -11.78 -7.64
N ASN A 130 -11.73 -11.99 -6.92
CA ASN A 130 -10.43 -12.26 -7.52
C ASN A 130 -9.48 -12.94 -6.52
N PRO A 131 -9.41 -14.29 -6.50
CA PRO A 131 -8.56 -15.01 -5.56
C PRO A 131 -7.07 -14.72 -5.77
N HIS A 132 -6.62 -14.53 -7.02
CA HIS A 132 -5.21 -14.21 -7.30
C HIS A 132 -4.78 -12.85 -6.73
N SER A 133 -5.60 -11.81 -6.92
CA SER A 133 -5.32 -10.48 -6.36
C SER A 133 -5.51 -10.45 -4.84
N PHE A 134 -6.48 -11.20 -4.30
CA PHE A 134 -6.64 -11.33 -2.85
C PHE A 134 -5.42 -12.00 -2.21
N ARG A 135 -4.90 -13.09 -2.80
CA ARG A 135 -3.63 -13.69 -2.37
C ARG A 135 -2.49 -12.67 -2.40
N LYS A 136 -2.45 -11.80 -3.40
CA LYS A 136 -1.45 -10.73 -3.48
C LYS A 136 -1.59 -9.71 -2.34
N VAL A 137 -2.82 -9.37 -1.93
CA VAL A 137 -3.06 -8.53 -0.74
C VAL A 137 -2.53 -9.21 0.52
N VAL A 138 -2.91 -10.46 0.77
CA VAL A 138 -2.50 -11.24 1.95
C VAL A 138 -0.98 -11.39 2.02
N SER A 139 -0.35 -11.80 0.92
CA SER A 139 1.12 -11.94 0.85
C SER A 139 1.85 -10.62 1.03
N THR A 140 1.32 -9.50 0.51
CA THR A 140 1.92 -8.18 0.72
C THR A 140 1.87 -7.77 2.18
N LEU A 141 0.76 -8.02 2.89
CA LEU A 141 0.64 -7.76 4.33
C LEU A 141 1.63 -8.60 5.16
N LEU A 142 1.75 -9.90 4.85
CA LEU A 142 2.76 -10.77 5.46
C LEU A 142 4.18 -10.28 5.17
N GLU A 143 4.45 -9.82 3.95
CA GLU A 143 5.76 -9.32 3.52
C GLU A 143 6.15 -8.03 4.24
N VAL A 144 5.25 -7.05 4.37
CA VAL A 144 5.56 -5.81 5.09
C VAL A 144 5.81 -6.05 6.58
N ASN A 145 5.12 -7.03 7.19
CA ASN A 145 5.46 -7.44 8.56
C ASN A 145 6.81 -8.16 8.63
N GLY A 146 7.07 -9.15 7.77
CA GLY A 146 8.32 -9.90 7.75
C GLY A 146 9.56 -9.05 7.44
N ARG A 147 9.38 -7.89 6.78
CA ARG A 147 10.43 -6.89 6.53
C ARG A 147 10.54 -5.81 7.61
N GLY A 148 9.70 -5.85 8.65
CA GLY A 148 9.70 -4.89 9.76
C GLY A 148 9.11 -3.53 9.42
N TYR A 149 8.29 -3.43 8.36
CA TYR A 149 7.58 -2.20 7.98
C TYR A 149 6.22 -2.07 8.66
N TRP A 150 5.66 -3.18 9.14
CA TRP A 150 4.37 -3.24 9.82
C TRP A 150 4.46 -4.08 11.09
N GLU A 151 4.15 -3.46 12.22
CA GLU A 151 3.97 -4.11 13.52
C GLU A 151 2.47 -4.29 13.79
N THR A 152 2.07 -5.52 14.08
CA THR A 152 0.69 -5.91 14.36
C THR A 152 0.63 -7.09 15.33
N SER A 153 -0.56 -7.50 15.74
CA SER A 153 -0.76 -8.62 16.65
C SER A 153 -0.44 -9.98 16.00
N GLU A 154 0.05 -10.95 16.77
CA GLU A 154 0.21 -12.33 16.28
C GLU A 154 -1.11 -12.93 15.78
N SER A 155 -2.25 -12.56 16.38
CA SER A 155 -3.57 -12.99 15.88
C SER A 155 -3.87 -12.49 14.47
N ASN A 156 -3.40 -11.30 14.10
CA ASN A 156 -3.54 -10.80 12.73
C ASN A 156 -2.64 -11.57 11.77
N LEU A 157 -1.42 -11.90 12.19
CA LEU A 157 -0.48 -12.69 11.40
C LEU A 157 -0.97 -14.12 11.20
N ASP A 158 -1.49 -14.78 12.23
CA ASP A 158 -2.05 -16.14 12.14
C ASP A 158 -3.25 -16.18 11.20
N ARG A 159 -4.14 -15.17 11.26
CA ARG A 159 -5.24 -15.03 10.31
C ARG A 159 -4.75 -14.88 8.87
N LEU A 160 -3.75 -14.04 8.63
CA LEU A 160 -3.17 -13.86 7.30
C LEU A 160 -2.50 -15.14 6.79
N ARG A 161 -1.78 -15.87 7.66
CA ARG A 161 -1.15 -17.16 7.32
C ARG A 161 -2.21 -18.19 6.92
N GLN A 162 -3.32 -18.28 7.66
CA GLN A 162 -4.44 -19.17 7.33
C GLN A 162 -5.07 -18.77 5.99
N LEU A 163 -5.41 -17.49 5.82
CA LEU A 163 -6.02 -17.00 4.57
C LEU A 163 -5.12 -17.19 3.36
N TYR A 164 -3.80 -17.17 3.55
CA TYR A 164 -2.85 -17.48 2.48
C TYR A 164 -2.97 -18.94 2.05
N GLN A 165 -3.11 -19.88 2.97
CA GLN A 165 -3.35 -21.29 2.63
C GLN A 165 -4.71 -21.46 1.96
N ASP A 166 -5.78 -20.92 2.56
CA ASP A 166 -7.15 -21.05 2.05
C ASP A 166 -7.28 -20.55 0.60
N VAL A 167 -6.62 -19.44 0.26
CA VAL A 167 -6.65 -18.90 -1.09
C VAL A 167 -5.77 -19.68 -2.06
N GLU A 168 -4.67 -20.30 -1.61
CA GLU A 168 -3.85 -21.19 -2.43
C GLU A 168 -4.61 -22.47 -2.77
N ASP A 169 -5.22 -23.14 -1.79
CA ASP A 169 -6.04 -24.34 -2.00
C ASP A 169 -7.14 -24.07 -3.03
N ARG A 170 -7.78 -22.90 -2.94
CA ARG A 170 -8.80 -22.45 -3.90
C ARG A 170 -8.25 -22.19 -5.30
N ILE A 171 -7.03 -21.66 -5.43
CA ILE A 171 -6.39 -21.42 -6.73
C ILE A 171 -5.92 -22.74 -7.36
N GLU A 172 -5.41 -23.66 -6.55
CA GLU A 172 -4.88 -24.96 -6.98
C GLU A 172 -5.98 -26.01 -7.19
N GLY A 173 -7.19 -25.78 -6.67
CA GLY A 173 -8.35 -26.65 -6.84
C GLY A 173 -8.34 -27.87 -5.91
N ILE A 174 -7.75 -27.72 -4.73
CA ILE A 174 -7.70 -28.74 -3.69
C ILE A 174 -8.89 -28.47 -2.74
N GLU A 175 -9.86 -29.39 -2.70
CA GLU A 175 -10.96 -29.43 -1.70
C GLU A 175 -10.65 -30.42 -0.58
#